data_AF-A0A351QT45-F1
#
_entry.id   AF-A0A351QT45-F1
#
_cell.length_a   1.000
_cell.length_b   1.000
_cell.length_c   1.000
_cell.angle_alpha   90.00
_cell.angle_beta   90.00
_cell.angle_gamma   90.00
#
_symmetry.space_group_name_H-M   'P 1'
#
loop_
_entity.id
_entity.type
_entity.pdbx_description
1 polymer ?
#
loop_
_entity_poly.entity_id
_entity_poly.type
_entity_poly.pdbx_seq_one_letter_code
_entity_poly.pdbx_strand_id
1 'polypeptide(L)' 'MISIEKVKCPFCNKLLIKADYIKGEIKCSRCKRLINIEIKKPELRATP' A
#
# COMPACT_ATOMS: atom_id res chain seq x y z
N MET A 1 3.41 -15.68 8.31
CA MET A 1 4.46 -14.74 7.89
C MET A 1 3.74 -13.55 7.25
N ILE A 2 3.90 -12.33 7.76
CA ILE A 2 3.18 -11.13 7.28
C ILE A 2 4.02 -10.51 6.17
N SER A 3 3.47 -10.40 4.96
CA SER A 3 4.19 -9.88 3.79
C SER A 3 3.93 -8.38 3.68
N ILE A 4 4.84 -7.58 4.22
CA ILE A 4 4.69 -6.12 4.23
C ILE A 4 5.14 -5.55 2.89
N GLU A 5 4.20 -5.05 2.08
CA GLU A 5 4.51 -4.35 0.84
C GLU A 5 4.87 -2.88 1.09
N LYS A 6 5.83 -2.36 0.31
CA LYS A 6 6.27 -0.96 0.39
C LYS A 6 5.64 -0.17 -0.75
N VAL A 7 4.66 0.67 -0.43
CA VAL A 7 4.05 1.54 -1.44
C VAL A 7 4.81 2.85 -1.52
N LYS A 8 5.23 3.18 -2.74
CA LYS A 8 5.90 4.44 -3.07
C LYS A 8 4.96 5.31 -3.90
N CYS A 9 5.13 6.62 -3.76
CA CYS A 9 4.44 7.58 -4.61
C CYS A 9 4.94 7.44 -6.06
N PRO A 10 4.06 7.25 -7.06
CA PRO A 10 4.48 7.09 -8.46
C PRO A 10 5.11 8.37 -9.05
N PHE A 11 4.94 9.52 -8.39
CA PHE A 11 5.41 10.81 -8.90
C PHE A 11 6.72 11.29 -8.30
N CYS A 12 6.98 11.02 -7.02
CA CYS A 12 8.23 11.46 -6.36
C CYS A 12 9.05 10.31 -5.78
N ASN A 13 8.62 9.06 -5.99
CA ASN A 13 9.24 7.85 -5.46
C ASN A 13 9.41 7.80 -3.93
N LYS A 14 8.83 8.76 -3.19
CA LYS A 14 8.85 8.76 -1.72
C LYS A 14 7.99 7.61 -1.22
N LEU A 15 8.52 6.86 -0.26
CA LEU A 15 7.76 5.83 0.43
C LEU A 15 6.59 6.47 1.17
N LEU A 16 5.40 5.98 0.90
CA LEU A 16 4.15 6.49 1.46
C LEU A 16 3.74 5.66 2.67
N ILE A 17 3.68 4.35 2.51
CA ILE A 17 3.27 3.43 3.56
C ILE A 17 3.90 2.05 3.35
N LYS A 18 4.06 1.33 4.46
CA LYS A 18 4.36 -0.11 4.47
C LYS A 18 3.17 -0.81 5.08
N ALA A 19 2.49 -1.65 4.31
CA ALA A 19 1.27 -2.32 4.77
C ALA A 19 1.18 -3.73 4.18
N ASP A 20 0.59 -4.65 4.95
CA ASP A 20 0.19 -5.99 4.48
C ASP A 20 -1.15 -5.96 3.73
N TYR A 21 -2.03 -5.03 4.12
CA TYR A 21 -3.30 -4.77 3.47
C TYR A 21 -3.60 -3.28 3.52
N ILE A 22 -3.97 -2.69 2.39
CA ILE A 22 -4.50 -1.33 2.34
C ILE A 22 -5.48 -1.22 1.19
N LYS A 23 -6.63 -0.61 1.45
CA LYS A 23 -7.56 -0.18 0.43
C LYS A 23 -8.00 1.23 0.77
N GLY A 24 -7.54 2.20 0.00
CA GLY A 24 -7.89 3.59 0.21
C GLY A 24 -6.99 4.57 -0.51
N GLU A 25 -7.16 5.83 -0.16
CA GLU A 25 -6.45 6.94 -0.77
C GLU A 25 -5.43 7.51 0.21
N ILE A 26 -4.21 7.74 -0.28
CA ILE A 26 -3.17 8.42 0.49
C ILE A 26 -2.76 9.69 -0.23
N LYS A 27 -2.72 10.79 0.52
CA LYS A 27 -2.15 12.03 0.03
C LYS A 27 -0.64 12.00 0.21
N CYS A 28 0.11 12.15 -0.88
CA CYS A 28 1.55 12.29 -0.79
C CYS A 28 1.91 13.66 -0.19
N SER A 29 2.60 13.71 0.94
CA SER A 29 3.01 14.98 1.57
C SER A 29 3.97 15.82 0.71
N ARG A 30 4.70 15.19 -0.22
CA ARG A 30 5.62 15.88 -1.15
C ARG A 30 4.89 16.41 -2.39
N CYS A 31 4.18 15.54 -3.11
CA CYS A 31 3.50 15.93 -4.35
C CYS A 31 2.15 16.62 -4.11
N LYS A 32 1.60 16.52 -2.89
CA LYS A 32 0.23 16.94 -2.52
C LYS A 32 -0.89 16.28 -3.33
N ARG A 33 -0.56 15.27 -4.16
CA ARG A 33 -1.50 14.47 -4.96
C ARG A 33 -2.12 13.37 -4.10
N LEU A 34 -3.41 13.11 -4.32
CA LEU A 34 -4.07 11.91 -3.85
C LEU A 34 -3.69 10.73 -4.75
N ILE A 35 -3.39 9.59 -4.15
CA ILE A 35 -3.02 8.36 -4.83
C ILE A 35 -3.90 7.25 -4.26
N ASN A 36 -4.60 6.55 -5.15
CA ASN A 36 -5.39 5.39 -4.82
C ASN A 36 -4.47 4.16 -4.71
N ILE A 37 -4.54 3.44 -3.59
CA ILE A 37 -3.75 2.23 -3.35
C ILE A 37 -4.71 1.11 -2.96
N GLU A 38 -4.58 -0.02 -3.66
CA GLU A 38 -5.25 -1.27 -3.30
C GLU A 38 -4.21 -2.39 -3.25
N ILE A 39 -3.80 -2.77 -2.03
CA ILE A 39 -3.03 -3.98 -1.76
C ILE A 39 -3.99 -5.01 -1.18
N LYS A 40 -4.12 -6.14 -1.86
CA LYS A 40 -4.93 -7.26 -1.39
C LYS A 40 -4.17 -8.01 -0.31
N LYS A 41 -4.89 -8.38 0.75
CA LYS A 41 -4.35 -9.25 1.79
C LYS A 41 -4.03 -10.60 1.12
N PRO A 42 -2.85 -11.20 1.36
CA PRO A 42 -2.64 -12.57 0.95
C PRO A 42 -3.68 -13.43 1.68
N GLU A 43 -4.55 -14.05 0.88
CA GLU A 43 -5.64 -14.88 1.36
C GLU A 43 -5.00 -16.02 2.15
N LEU A 44 -5.21 -16.04 3.47
CA LEU A 44 -4.91 -17.22 4.28
C LEU A 44 -5.85 -18.30 3.75
N ARG A 45 -5.38 -19.12 2.82
CA ARG A 45 -6.05 -20.37 2.48
C ARG A 45 -6.02 -21.21 3.75
N ALA A 46 -7.14 -21.21 4.48
CA ALA A 46 -7.42 -22.24 5.46
C ALA A 46 -7.53 -23.54 4.65
N THR A 47 -6.45 -24.31 4.62
CA THR A 47 -6.50 -25.67 4.08
C THR A 47 -7.39 -26.51 5.01
N PRO A 48 -8.43 -27.19 4.51
CA PRO A 48 -9.31 -28.05 5.31
C PRO A 48 -8.61 -29.29 5.86
#